data_AF-A0A3D3QPC0-F1
#
_entry.id   AF-A0A3D3QPC0-F1
#
_cell.length_a   1.000
_cell.length_b   1.000
_cell.length_c   1.000
_cell.angle_alpha   90.00
_cell.angle_beta   90.00
_cell.angle_gamma   90.00
#
_symmetry.space_group_name_H-M   'P 1'
#
loop_
_entity.id
_entity.type
_entity.pdbx_description
1 polymer ?
#
loop_
_entity_poly.entity_id
_entity_poly.type
_entity_poly.pdbx_seq_one_letter_code
_entity_poly.pdbx_strand_id
1 'polypeptide(L)' 'RGLQSALQRIEVIARKVPMNVSPAGAHMAIINPFSSGRGVALAGLFRTHPPTEARIQAIDKVVL' A
#
# COMPACT_ATOMS: atom_id res chain seq x y z
N ARG A 1 9.74 16.07 -3.44
CA ARG A 1 10.31 14.85 -4.06
C ARG A 1 10.86 13.83 -3.06
N GLY A 2 11.39 14.22 -1.89
CA GLY A 2 11.93 13.25 -0.91
C GLY A 2 10.89 12.27 -0.36
N LEU A 3 9.70 12.76 0.01
CA LEU A 3 8.63 11.91 0.58
C LEU A 3 8.09 10.89 -0.45
N GLN A 4 7.85 11.30 -1.69
CA GLN A 4 7.39 10.40 -2.75
C GLN A 4 8.36 9.25 -2.97
N SER A 5 9.65 9.57 -3.08
CA SER A 5 10.73 8.58 -3.23
C SER A 5 10.83 7.63 -2.03
N ALA A 6 10.68 8.16 -0.81
CA ALA A 6 10.68 7.35 0.41
C ALA A 6 9.52 6.34 0.43
N LEU A 7 8.31 6.78 0.05
CA LEU A 7 7.14 5.91 -0.03
C LEU A 7 7.32 4.80 -1.08
N GLN A 8 7.86 5.12 -2.27
CA GLN A 8 8.19 4.11 -3.28
C GLN A 8 9.16 3.06 -2.75
N ARG A 9 10.20 3.49 -2.02
CA ARG A 9 11.20 2.57 -1.46
C ARG A 9 10.60 1.65 -0.40
N ILE A 10 9.73 2.15 0.46
CA ILE A 10 9.02 1.35 1.48
C ILE A 10 8.14 0.29 0.80
N GLU A 11 7.37 0.66 -0.22
CA GLU A 11 6.52 -0.29 -0.97
C GLU A 11 7.33 -1.44 -1.58
N VAL A 12 8.47 -1.12 -2.21
CA VAL A 12 9.35 -2.13 -2.81
C VAL A 12 9.89 -3.10 -1.76
N ILE A 13 10.33 -2.58 -0.61
CA ILE A 13 10.85 -3.42 0.47
C ILE A 13 9.75 -4.28 1.10
N ALA A 14 8.56 -3.71 1.34
CA ALA A 14 7.43 -4.43 1.93
C ALA A 14 6.92 -5.58 1.04
N ARG A 15 7.00 -5.44 -0.28
CA ARG A 15 6.69 -6.54 -1.22
C ARG A 15 7.73 -7.65 -1.20
N LYS A 16 9.00 -7.30 -0.97
CA LYS A 16 10.11 -8.27 -0.89
C LYS A 16 10.14 -9.01 0.44
N VAL A 17 9.76 -8.33 1.52
CA VAL A 17 9.72 -8.88 2.88
C VAL A 17 8.31 -8.66 3.45
N PRO A 18 7.33 -9.49 3.05
CA PRO A 18 5.97 -9.38 3.57
C PRO A 18 5.95 -9.68 5.07
N MET A 19 5.24 -8.86 5.82
CA MET A 19 4.97 -9.16 7.23
C MET A 19 4.04 -10.36 7.33
N ASN A 20 4.34 -11.30 8.21
CA ASN A 20 3.45 -12.42 8.49
C ASN A 20 2.28 -11.95 9.37
N VAL A 21 1.15 -11.65 8.75
CA VAL A 21 -0.08 -11.26 9.43
C VAL A 21 -1.18 -12.26 9.10
N SER A 22 -2.06 -12.52 10.06
CA SER A 22 -3.26 -13.29 9.78
C SER A 22 -4.19 -12.50 8.83
N PRO A 23 -5.00 -13.17 8.00
CA PRO A 23 -5.99 -12.48 7.16
C PRO A 23 -6.93 -11.57 7.97
N ALA A 24 -7.27 -11.97 9.20
CA ALA A 24 -8.09 -11.17 10.11
C ALA A 24 -7.42 -9.85 10.51
N GLY A 25 -6.08 -9.79 10.61
CA GLY A 25 -5.32 -8.57 10.94
C GLY A 25 -4.85 -7.76 9.73
N ALA A 26 -5.08 -8.23 8.50
CA ALA A 26 -4.55 -7.60 7.28
C ALA A 26 -5.04 -6.16 7.06
N HIS A 27 -6.21 -5.81 7.60
CA HIS A 27 -6.79 -4.46 7.51
C HIS A 27 -6.07 -3.41 8.38
N MET A 28 -5.27 -3.85 9.37
CA MET A 28 -4.41 -2.96 10.16
C MET A 28 -3.06 -2.70 9.48
N ALA A 29 -2.70 -3.47 8.46
CA ALA A 29 -1.46 -3.26 7.72
C ALA A 29 -1.62 -2.12 6.71
N ILE A 30 -0.63 -1.23 6.67
CA ILE A 30 -0.55 -0.14 5.68
C ILE A 30 -0.50 -0.70 4.24
N ILE A 31 0.18 -1.84 4.08
CA ILE A 31 0.31 -2.59 2.81
C ILE A 31 -0.28 -3.98 3.05
N ASN A 32 -1.39 -4.30 2.38
CA ASN A 32 -2.05 -5.60 2.53
C ASN A 32 -1.18 -6.70 1.89
N PRO A 33 -0.65 -7.67 2.66
CA PRO A 33 0.23 -8.71 2.13
C PRO A 33 -0.50 -9.74 1.26
N PHE A 34 -1.84 -9.74 1.27
CA PHE A 34 -2.70 -10.57 0.42
C PHE A 34 -3.21 -9.83 -0.83
N SER A 35 -2.65 -8.66 -1.15
CA SER A 35 -3.10 -7.84 -2.28
C SER A 35 -2.72 -8.37 -3.67
N SER A 36 -1.93 -9.44 -3.77
CA SER A 36 -1.58 -10.11 -5.02
C SER A 36 -2.40 -11.40 -5.20
N GLY A 37 -3.41 -11.41 -6.09
CA GLY A 37 -4.19 -12.63 -6.39
C GLY A 37 -5.57 -12.39 -7.01
N ARG A 38 -6.36 -13.47 -7.18
CA ARG A 38 -7.76 -13.45 -7.64
C ARG A 38 -8.67 -12.81 -6.56
N GLY A 39 -8.65 -11.49 -6.48
CA GLY A 39 -9.41 -10.73 -5.47
C GLY A 39 -9.15 -9.22 -5.46
N VAL A 40 -8.21 -8.72 -6.28
CA VAL A 40 -7.84 -7.30 -6.37
C VAL A 40 -9.05 -6.38 -6.61
N ALA A 41 -10.04 -6.84 -7.39
CA ALA A 41 -11.25 -6.06 -7.69
C ALA A 41 -12.11 -5.76 -6.45
N LEU A 42 -12.11 -6.64 -5.44
CA LEU A 42 -12.87 -6.48 -4.20
C LEU A 42 -11.99 -6.03 -3.01
N ALA A 43 -10.66 -6.11 -3.15
CA ALA A 43 -9.71 -5.71 -2.10
C ALA A 43 -9.83 -4.23 -1.70
N GLY A 44 -10.42 -3.38 -2.54
CA GLY A 44 -10.70 -1.99 -2.22
C GLY A 44 -11.78 -1.79 -1.15
N LEU A 45 -12.74 -2.71 -1.01
CA LEU A 45 -13.91 -2.54 -0.13
C LEU A 45 -13.59 -2.55 1.36
N PHE A 46 -12.46 -3.18 1.75
CA PHE A 46 -12.06 -3.33 3.15
C PHE A 46 -10.73 -2.62 3.46
N ARG A 47 -10.35 -1.65 2.63
CA ARG A 47 -9.07 -0.96 2.74
C ARG A 47 -9.23 0.30 3.61
N THR A 48 -8.51 0.37 4.71
CA THR A 48 -8.51 1.52 5.65
C THR A 48 -7.65 2.69 5.18
N HIS A 49 -6.77 2.45 4.20
CA HIS A 49 -5.83 3.45 3.68
C HIS A 49 -5.74 3.37 2.14
N PRO A 50 -5.50 4.49 1.44
CA PRO A 50 -5.27 4.46 0.00
C PRO A 50 -4.00 3.67 -0.37
N PRO A 51 -3.90 3.12 -1.60
CA PRO A 51 -2.67 2.54 -2.11
C PRO A 51 -1.51 3.51 -2.13
N THR A 52 -0.29 2.99 -1.97
CA THR A 52 0.94 3.79 -2.01
C THR A 52 1.04 4.63 -3.29
N GLU A 53 0.61 4.07 -4.43
CA GLU A 53 0.53 4.79 -5.70
C GLU A 53 -0.39 6.03 -5.62
N ALA A 54 -1.61 5.87 -5.07
CA ALA A 54 -2.52 7.00 -4.89
C ALA A 54 -1.98 8.04 -3.90
N ARG A 55 -1.21 7.60 -2.89
CA ARG A 55 -0.53 8.52 -1.95
C ARG A 55 0.55 9.34 -2.66
N ILE A 56 1.37 8.71 -3.49
CA ILE A 56 2.40 9.40 -4.29
C ILE A 56 1.75 10.43 -5.21
N GLN A 57 0.72 10.03 -5.95
CA GLN A 57 -0.03 10.93 -6.83
C GLN A 57 -0.64 12.12 -6.08
N ALA A 58 -1.20 11.89 -4.90
CA ALA A 58 -1.73 12.97 -4.06
C ALA A 58 -0.62 13.95 -3.62
N ILE A 59 0.55 13.44 -3.24
CA ILE A 59 1.68 14.30 -2.86
C ILE A 59 2.21 15.07 -4.07
N ASP A 60 2.31 14.44 -5.24
CA ASP A 60 2.73 15.11 -6.47
C ASP A 60 1.79 16.26 -6.85
N LYS A 61 0.48 16.10 -6.64
CA LYS A 61 -0.52 17.16 -6.87
C LYS A 61 -0.39 18.37 -5.93
N VAL A 62 0.19 18.20 -4.73
CA VAL A 62 0.32 19.29 -3.74
C VAL A 62 1.66 20.03 -3.89
N VAL A 63 2.64 19.40 -4.53
CA VAL A 63 3.99 19.97 -4.74
C VAL A 63 4.12 20.65 -6.11
N LEU A 64 3.12 20.49 -6.98
CA LEU A 64 2.92 21.24 -8.23
C LEU A 64 2.08 22.49 -7.97
#